data_AF-A0AAT9HV29-F1
#
_entry.id   AF-A0AAT9HV29-F1
#
_cell.length_a   1.000
_cell.length_b   1.000
_cell.length_c   1.000
_cell.angle_alpha   90.00
_cell.angle_beta   90.00
_cell.angle_gamma   90.00
#
_symmetry.space_group_name_H-M   'P 1'
#
loop_
_entity.id
_entity.type
_entity.pdbx_description
1 polymer ?
#
loop_
_entity_poly.entity_id
_entity_poly.type
_entity_poly.pdbx_seq_one_letter_code
_entity_poly.pdbx_strand_id
1 'polypeptide(L)' 'MLLKLLGEAGDSGMTVRIGHENAYEGLNSTSVVSVGYGSGGEAVAKLGVVGPTRMDYPGTMGAVRAVARYVGQILAES' A
#
# COMPACT_ATOMS: atom_id res chain seq x y z
N MET A 1 -1.82 -5.77 -24.04
CA MET A 1 -2.16 -6.57 -22.83
C MET A 1 -1.45 -6.03 -21.59
N LEU A 2 -0.14 -5.78 -21.62
CA LEU A 2 0.61 -5.14 -20.51
C LEU A 2 0.12 -3.74 -20.12
N LEU A 3 -0.25 -2.91 -21.10
CA LEU A 3 -0.80 -1.56 -20.83
C LEU A 3 -2.15 -1.59 -20.11
N LYS A 4 -2.95 -2.65 -20.31
CA LYS A 4 -4.24 -2.83 -19.62
C LYS A 4 -4.02 -3.29 -18.17
N LEU A 5 -3.04 -4.17 -17.94
CA LEU A 5 -2.59 -4.55 -16.60
C LEU A 5 -1.96 -3.37 -15.84
N LEU A 6 -1.21 -2.50 -16.52
CA LEU A 6 -0.63 -1.30 -15.94
C LEU A 6 -1.68 -0.22 -15.65
N GLY A 7 -2.72 -0.10 -16.49
CA GLY A 7 -3.87 0.78 -16.24
C GLY A 7 -4.80 0.30 -15.11
N GLU A 8 -4.84 -1.01 -14.84
CA GLU A 8 -5.52 -1.58 -13.65
C GLU A 8 -4.65 -1.59 -12.39
N ALA A 9 -3.33 -1.47 -12.54
CA ALA A 9 -2.43 -1.09 -11.46
C ALA A 9 -2.54 0.43 -11.27
N GLY A 10 -3.73 0.89 -10.88
CA GLY A 10 -3.97 2.29 -10.54
C GLY A 10 -2.85 2.78 -9.65
N ASP A 11 -2.39 3.99 -9.92
CA ASP A 11 -1.34 4.74 -9.24
C ASP A 11 -1.58 4.79 -7.72
N SER A 12 -1.35 3.68 -7.03
CA SER A 12 -1.81 3.50 -5.65
C SER A 12 -0.84 4.13 -4.65
N GLY A 13 0.12 4.94 -5.11
CA GLY A 13 1.05 5.69 -4.25
C GLY A 13 1.72 4.82 -3.18
N MET A 14 2.10 3.59 -3.54
CA MET A 14 2.65 2.66 -2.56
C MET A 14 3.99 3.16 -2.05
N THR A 15 4.09 3.31 -0.73
CA THR A 15 5.28 3.80 -0.04
C THR A 15 5.77 2.73 0.93
N VAL A 16 7.06 2.43 0.87
CA VAL A 16 7.75 1.53 1.80
C VAL A 16 8.77 2.36 2.57
N ARG A 17 8.79 2.21 3.90
CA ARG A 17 9.78 2.84 4.79
C ARG A 17 10.43 1.76 5.65
N ILE A 18 11.75 1.70 5.64
CA ILE A 18 12.52 0.63 6.25
C ILE A 18 13.42 1.18 7.35
N GLY A 19 13.17 0.75 8.58
CA GLY A 19 13.96 1.08 9.75
C GLY A 19 14.17 2.58 9.91
N HIS A 20 15.40 3.05 9.69
CA HIS A 20 15.80 4.45 9.86
C HIS A 20 15.12 5.43 8.89
N GLU A 21 14.43 4.95 7.86
CA GLU A 21 13.58 5.80 7.03
C GLU A 21 12.28 6.21 7.74
N ASN A 22 11.93 5.56 8.85
CA ASN A 22 10.76 5.93 9.65
C ASN A 22 11.02 7.23 10.42
N ALA A 23 10.01 8.10 10.49
CA ALA A 23 10.13 9.40 11.16
C ALA A 23 10.21 9.29 12.69
N TYR A 24 9.76 8.16 13.24
CA TYR A 24 9.75 7.90 14.67
C TYR A 24 10.84 6.89 15.01
N GLU A 25 11.76 7.24 15.91
CA GLU A 25 12.89 6.37 16.30
C GLU A 25 12.43 5.01 16.85
N GLY A 26 11.27 4.96 17.51
CA GLY A 26 10.66 3.71 17.98
C GLY A 26 10.29 2.72 16.87
N LEU A 27 10.31 3.15 15.61
CA LEU A 27 10.06 2.33 14.42
C LEU A 27 11.35 2.03 13.63
N ASN A 28 12.53 2.34 14.15
CA ASN A 28 13.79 2.07 13.46
C ASN A 28 14.10 0.56 13.31
N SER A 29 13.43 -0.29 14.09
CA SER A 29 13.50 -1.75 14.00
C SER A 29 12.34 -2.37 13.20
N THR A 30 11.50 -1.54 12.58
CA THR A 30 10.33 -1.99 11.83
C THR A 30 10.36 -1.52 10.38
N SER A 31 9.42 -2.01 9.59
CA SER A 31 9.17 -1.59 8.23
C SER A 31 7.70 -1.33 8.04
N VAL A 32 7.41 -0.25 7.33
CA VAL A 32 6.06 0.25 7.11
C VAL A 32 5.80 0.20 5.61
N VAL A 33 4.82 -0.60 5.20
CA VAL A 33 4.34 -0.64 3.81
C VAL A 33 2.97 0.00 3.80
N SER A 34 2.77 1.02 2.98
CA SER A 34 1.52 1.76 2.87
C SER A 34 1.10 1.95 1.43
N VAL A 35 -0.19 2.07 1.18
CA VAL A 35 -0.81 2.23 -0.13
C VAL A 35 -2.03 3.13 0.00
N GLY A 36 -2.26 4.00 -0.98
CA GLY A 36 -3.49 4.76 -1.09
C GLY A 36 -4.67 3.88 -1.52
N TYR A 37 -5.86 4.17 -1.00
CA TYR A 37 -7.11 3.59 -1.48
C TYR A 37 -8.16 4.69 -1.67
N GLY A 38 -9.10 4.45 -2.58
CA GLY A 38 -10.13 5.42 -2.94
C GLY A 38 -10.96 5.00 -4.15
N SER A 39 -11.93 5.84 -4.50
CA SER A 39 -12.83 5.63 -5.64
C SER A 39 -12.41 6.51 -6.83
N GLY A 40 -12.70 6.05 -8.06
CA GLY A 40 -12.56 6.87 -9.27
C GLY A 40 -11.12 7.29 -9.65
N GLY A 41 -10.09 6.66 -9.08
CA GLY A 41 -8.69 7.00 -9.36
C GLY A 41 -8.09 8.07 -8.44
N GLU A 42 -8.86 8.57 -7.46
CA GLU A 42 -8.37 9.49 -6.44
C GLU A 42 -8.17 8.76 -5.11
N ALA A 43 -6.95 8.83 -4.55
CA ALA A 43 -6.65 8.22 -3.25
C ALA A 43 -7.24 9.07 -2.12
N VAL A 44 -8.33 8.60 -1.51
CA VAL A 44 -9.07 9.30 -0.45
C VAL A 44 -8.41 9.08 0.92
N ALA A 45 -7.72 7.96 1.12
CA ALA A 45 -7.02 7.62 2.36
C ALA A 45 -5.86 6.63 2.12
N LYS A 46 -5.10 6.30 3.17
CA LYS A 46 -3.97 5.34 3.11
C LYS A 46 -4.20 4.18 4.06
N LEU A 47 -3.86 2.98 3.61
CA LEU A 47 -3.81 1.75 4.39
C LEU A 47 -2.36 1.26 4.43
N GLY A 48 -1.92 0.69 5.55
CA GLY A 48 -0.58 0.15 5.65
C GLY A 48 -0.41 -0.90 6.74
N VAL A 49 0.72 -1.61 6.67
CA VAL A 49 1.12 -2.66 7.61
C VAL A 49 2.50 -2.35 8.16
N VAL A 50 2.71 -2.74 9.42
CA VAL A 50 3.99 -2.61 10.12
C VAL A 50 4.53 -4.00 10.41
N GLY A 51 5.78 -4.26 10.03
CA GLY A 51 6.46 -5.54 10.24
C GLY A 51 7.93 -5.36 10.65
N PRO A 52 8.68 -6.46 10.84
CA PRO A 52 10.14 -6.38 11.07
C PRO A 52 10.88 -5.91 9.82
N THR A 53 12.10 -5.39 9.99
CA THR A 53 12.94 -4.90 8.87
C THR A 53 13.26 -5.97 7.83
N ARG A 54 13.34 -7.25 8.24
CA ARG A 54 13.39 -8.40 7.34
C ARG A 54 12.02 -9.07 7.28
N MET A 55 11.19 -8.63 6.36
CA MET A 55 9.89 -9.24 6.05
C MET A 55 9.83 -9.70 4.59
N ASP A 56 8.83 -10.52 4.24
CA ASP A 56 8.52 -10.82 2.84
C ASP A 56 7.82 -9.60 2.19
N TYR A 57 8.62 -8.69 1.65
CA TYR A 57 8.13 -7.46 1.02
C TYR A 57 7.23 -7.73 -0.19
N PRO A 58 7.62 -8.58 -1.17
CA PRO A 58 6.74 -8.88 -2.31
C PRO A 58 5.37 -9.42 -1.89
N GLY A 59 5.34 -10.40 -0.97
CA GLY A 59 4.09 -10.98 -0.48
C GLY A 59 3.24 -9.94 0.26
N THR A 60 3.86 -9.16 1.14
CA THR A 60 3.18 -8.14 1.93
C THR A 60 2.64 -6.99 1.07
N MET A 61 3.43 -6.49 0.12
CA MET A 61 3.00 -5.46 -0.83
C MET A 61 1.84 -5.97 -1.70
N GLY A 62 1.86 -7.25 -2.08
CA GLY A 62 0.75 -7.90 -2.79
C GLY A 62 -0.54 -7.93 -1.96
N ALA A 63 -0.46 -8.39 -0.72
CA ALA A 63 -1.60 -8.45 0.19
C ALA A 63 -2.19 -7.06 0.46
N VAL A 64 -1.34 -6.07 0.79
CA VAL A 64 -1.76 -4.69 1.07
C VAL A 64 -2.44 -4.06 -0.14
N ARG A 65 -1.92 -4.27 -1.36
CA ARG A 65 -2.58 -3.82 -2.59
C ARG A 65 -3.95 -4.46 -2.81
N ALA A 66 -4.08 -5.76 -2.56
CA ALA A 66 -5.35 -6.46 -2.73
C ALA A 66 -6.43 -5.89 -1.79
N VAL A 67 -6.06 -5.66 -0.52
CA VAL A 67 -6.96 -5.05 0.47
C VAL A 67 -7.35 -3.63 0.05
N ALA A 68 -6.39 -2.81 -0.38
CA ALA A 68 -6.66 -1.45 -0.83
C ALA A 68 -7.61 -1.39 -2.04
N ARG A 69 -7.45 -2.29 -3.01
CA ARG A 69 -8.38 -2.43 -4.14
C ARG A 69 -9.78 -2.81 -3.68
N TYR A 70 -9.88 -3.76 -2.75
CA TYR A 70 -11.16 -4.21 -2.22
C TYR A 70 -11.90 -3.09 -1.47
N VAL A 71 -11.19 -2.39 -0.58
CA VAL A 71 -11.76 -1.25 0.16
C VAL A 71 -12.14 -0.12 -0.78
N GLY A 72 -11.30 0.20 -1.78
CA GLY A 72 -11.61 1.21 -2.80
C GLY A 72 -12.89 0.89 -3.58
N GLN A 73 -13.13 -0.39 -3.89
CA GLN A 73 -14.36 -0.80 -4.58
C GLN A 73 -15.59 -0.63 -3.69
N ILE A 74 -15.54 -1.05 -2.43
CA ILE A 74 -16.65 -0.85 -1.48
C ILE A 74 -16.98 0.64 -1.34
N LEU A 75 -15.96 1.49 -1.24
CA LEU A 75 -16.14 2.95 -1.16
C LEU A 75 -16.74 3.55 -2.45
N ALA A 76 -16.52 2.92 -3.61
CA ALA A 76 -17.10 3.35 -4.88
C ALA A 76 -18.57 2.93 -5.04
N GLU A 77 -19.00 1.89 -4.31
CA GLU A 77 -20.36 1.36 -4.29
C GLU A 77 -21.26 2.05 -3.24
N SER A 78 -20.69 2.95 -2.42
CA SER A 78 -21.38 3.70 -1.35
C SER A 78 -21.68 5.14 -1.78
#